data_AF-A0A535A3F1-F1
#
_entry.id   AF-A0A535A3F1-F1
#
_cell.length_a   1.000
_cell.length_b   1.000
_cell.length_c   1.000
_cell.angle_alpha   90.00
_cell.angle_beta   90.00
_cell.angle_gamma   90.00
#
_symmetry.space_group_name_H-M   'P 1'
#
loop_
_entity.id
_entity.type
_entity.pdbx_description
1 polymer ?
#
loop_
_entity_poly.entity_id
_entity_poly.type
_entity_poly.pdbx_seq_one_letter_code
_entity_poly.pdbx_strand_id
1 'polypeptide(L)'
;MRPTLFFVALAALSTPAGAFIDSNLAVSPGAQASGGGCYATPLVPGLLDMLTLVDPEWAAIDVGSHLPPFSDPITLHGTVALAKINEGGDLPADHESDDQNTFITLDAADQGFVATGNVGPHGEDGGQLEVEWEIGKYPLFAWAGRGDRLTGVGRWIWDCGHPDPDPPGSCSVTMTQPCAIDADCASPTCSGCTSGETCVGVTWNYHSELHPPQAVAVTRTGGYKHFAHEVRAGHRSTRTDVWISPDGGGAGDTCELTHQANPFSLLGIECHPLSHPVANVNASDFTFDIPLPPRPPNNPRPPRVRAFDRTPNGLPRAKVLTTFVDGPAPTVHVVVKTSAPVHGQLPSKVGKTIIAGWRPDPTPVTHLQVAVTAIEIVNALKPVTPAVALMQRCSVTTSQDCSMSACPTGESCLTLGGPIPGWTVFLEVNGDWRALPDLGTVSAPVTVPQNLTYDLGVLTGDTLHLHATGHSLDCREGQLYGLSFQRALSLYGFFPGATCLNTESHNIGTFDVDLAGPDYGSGGTSASFVTPSVGGNGGHCSATTSQLCLVDADCPSGESCVGTGGAYKLHYTITKLPLR
;
A
#
# COMPACT_ATOMS: atom_id res chain seq x y z
N MET A 1 66.10 21.50 5.99
CA MET A 1 65.40 20.21 5.80
C MET A 1 63.98 20.38 6.31
N ARG A 2 62.98 20.43 5.42
CA ARG A 2 61.55 20.54 5.76
C ARG A 2 60.93 19.13 5.71
N PRO A 3 60.05 18.74 6.64
CA PRO A 3 59.40 17.44 6.60
C PRO A 3 58.20 17.50 5.65
N THR A 4 58.12 16.54 4.74
CA THR A 4 57.01 16.36 3.81
C THR A 4 55.93 15.52 4.49
N LEU A 5 54.73 16.08 4.69
CA LEU A 5 53.55 15.33 5.11
C LEU A 5 53.06 14.48 3.93
N PHE A 6 52.95 13.16 4.15
CA PHE A 6 52.22 12.26 3.27
C PHE A 6 50.74 12.27 3.65
N PHE A 7 49.89 12.79 2.76
CA PHE A 7 48.45 12.56 2.82
C PHE A 7 48.17 11.15 2.28
N VAL A 8 47.66 10.27 3.14
CA VAL A 8 47.04 9.01 2.72
C VAL A 8 45.61 9.33 2.32
N ALA A 9 45.34 9.34 1.02
CA ALA A 9 43.98 9.39 0.50
C ALA A 9 43.29 8.05 0.80
N LEU A 10 42.29 8.07 1.68
CA LEU A 10 41.35 6.97 1.81
C LEU A 10 40.52 6.92 0.52
N ALA A 11 40.77 5.94 -0.34
CA ALA A 11 39.88 5.62 -1.43
C ALA A 11 38.59 5.05 -0.83
N ALA A 12 37.49 5.81 -0.93
CA ALA A 12 36.16 5.26 -0.68
C ALA A 12 35.91 4.18 -1.74
N LEU A 13 35.84 2.92 -1.30
CA LEU A 13 35.35 1.82 -2.12
C LEU A 13 33.86 2.07 -2.37
N SER A 14 33.54 2.71 -3.49
CA SER A 14 32.19 2.67 -4.04
C SER A 14 31.93 1.23 -4.48
N THR A 15 31.09 0.51 -3.75
CA THR A 15 30.48 -0.72 -4.26
C THR A 15 29.74 -0.36 -5.55
N PRO A 16 29.91 -1.09 -6.66
CA PRO A 16 29.10 -0.84 -7.85
C PRO A 16 27.64 -0.97 -7.45
N ALA A 17 26.83 0.04 -7.74
CA ALA A 17 25.38 -0.11 -7.70
C ALA A 17 25.03 -1.31 -8.60
N GLY A 18 24.25 -2.25 -8.07
CA GLY A 18 23.73 -3.34 -8.90
C GLY A 18 23.00 -2.73 -10.10
N ALA A 19 23.18 -3.33 -11.28
CA ALA A 19 22.35 -2.95 -12.42
C ALA A 19 20.89 -3.33 -12.09
N PHE A 20 19.95 -2.44 -12.42
CA PHE A 20 18.52 -2.73 -12.31
C PHE A 20 18.13 -3.92 -13.19
N ILE A 21 17.14 -4.70 -12.75
CA ILE A 21 16.61 -5.80 -13.55
C ILE A 21 15.79 -5.25 -14.72
N ASP A 22 15.97 -5.81 -15.92
CA ASP A 22 15.26 -5.37 -17.12
C ASP A 22 13.78 -5.79 -17.06
N SER A 23 12.87 -4.81 -17.02
CA SER A 23 11.41 -5.02 -16.99
C SER A 23 10.88 -5.77 -18.21
N ASN A 24 11.60 -5.78 -19.33
CA ASN A 24 11.21 -6.59 -20.50
C ASN A 24 11.28 -8.10 -20.21
N LEU A 25 11.95 -8.53 -19.14
CA LEU A 25 12.00 -9.93 -18.74
C LEU A 25 10.63 -10.45 -18.28
N ALA A 26 9.74 -9.59 -17.79
CA ALA A 26 8.40 -9.96 -17.31
C ALA A 26 7.58 -10.70 -18.37
N VAL A 27 7.71 -10.30 -19.64
CA VAL A 27 6.99 -10.89 -20.79
C VAL A 27 7.84 -11.85 -21.62
N SER A 28 9.03 -12.22 -21.13
CA SER A 28 9.92 -13.09 -21.88
C SER A 28 9.33 -14.52 -21.98
N PRO A 29 9.59 -15.28 -23.07
CA PRO A 29 9.14 -16.66 -23.16
C PRO A 29 9.64 -17.56 -22.02
N GLY A 30 10.77 -17.20 -21.40
CA GLY A 30 11.30 -17.89 -20.22
C GLY A 30 10.49 -17.60 -18.96
N ALA A 31 10.11 -16.34 -18.73
CA ALA A 31 9.26 -15.96 -17.61
C ALA A 31 7.85 -16.57 -17.74
N GLN A 32 7.28 -16.53 -18.95
CA GLN A 32 5.94 -17.07 -19.25
C GLN A 32 5.86 -18.60 -19.28
N ALA A 33 6.99 -19.29 -19.12
CA ALA A 33 7.01 -20.74 -19.13
C ALA A 33 6.20 -21.31 -17.95
N SER A 34 5.33 -22.28 -18.23
CA SER A 34 4.48 -22.94 -17.22
C SER A 34 3.53 -21.99 -16.46
N GLY A 35 3.13 -20.87 -17.07
CA GLY A 35 2.16 -19.93 -16.49
C GLY A 35 2.77 -18.97 -15.47
N GLY A 36 4.07 -18.66 -15.58
CA GLY A 36 4.68 -17.52 -14.90
C GLY A 36 4.63 -16.25 -15.76
N GLY A 37 5.43 -15.24 -15.40
CA GLY A 37 5.54 -13.99 -16.17
C GLY A 37 4.24 -13.19 -16.28
N CYS A 38 4.34 -12.03 -16.91
CA CYS A 38 3.20 -11.15 -17.15
C CYS A 38 2.68 -11.30 -18.58
N TYR A 39 1.40 -11.02 -18.77
CA TYR A 39 0.72 -11.11 -20.06
C TYR A 39 0.13 -9.74 -20.41
N ALA A 40 0.60 -9.15 -21.51
CA ALA A 40 0.21 -7.81 -21.88
C ALA A 40 -1.10 -7.74 -22.68
N THR A 41 -1.77 -6.60 -22.58
CA THR A 41 -2.98 -6.26 -23.34
C THR A 41 -2.68 -5.35 -24.54
N PRO A 42 -3.63 -5.19 -25.49
CA PRO A 42 -3.57 -4.16 -26.52
C PRO A 42 -3.39 -2.74 -25.97
N LEU A 43 -2.87 -1.81 -26.79
CA LEU A 43 -2.79 -0.39 -26.41
C LEU A 43 -4.15 0.26 -26.16
N VAL A 44 -5.20 -0.28 -26.80
CA VAL A 44 -6.59 0.12 -26.57
C VAL A 44 -7.32 -1.13 -26.06
N PRO A 45 -7.27 -1.39 -24.74
CA PRO A 45 -7.88 -2.58 -24.18
C PRO A 45 -9.41 -2.52 -24.32
N GLY A 46 -10.00 -3.66 -24.67
CA GLY A 46 -11.41 -3.91 -24.53
C GLY A 46 -11.78 -4.29 -23.10
N LEU A 47 -13.08 -4.31 -22.81
CA LEU A 47 -13.63 -4.58 -21.47
C LEU A 47 -13.12 -5.88 -20.82
N LEU A 48 -12.83 -6.90 -21.63
CA LEU A 48 -12.44 -8.23 -21.15
C LEU A 48 -10.91 -8.42 -21.14
N ASP A 49 -10.15 -7.47 -21.66
CA ASP A 49 -8.68 -7.57 -21.66
C ASP A 49 -8.11 -7.43 -20.25
N MET A 50 -8.84 -6.78 -19.33
CA MET A 50 -8.56 -6.75 -17.89
C MET A 50 -8.39 -8.15 -17.29
N LEU A 51 -9.12 -9.16 -17.80
CA LEU A 51 -8.94 -10.55 -17.34
C LEU A 51 -7.52 -11.06 -17.60
N THR A 52 -6.83 -10.53 -18.61
CA THR A 52 -5.43 -10.90 -18.90
C THR A 52 -4.48 -10.27 -17.88
N LEU A 53 -4.77 -9.04 -17.43
CA LEU A 53 -3.95 -8.33 -16.46
C LEU A 53 -4.00 -8.96 -15.08
N VAL A 54 -5.11 -9.62 -14.73
CA VAL A 54 -5.28 -10.33 -13.45
C VAL A 54 -5.07 -11.85 -13.55
N ASP A 55 -4.48 -12.36 -14.65
CA ASP A 55 -4.25 -13.79 -14.87
C ASP A 55 -2.78 -14.15 -15.13
N PRO A 56 -1.91 -14.12 -14.12
CA PRO A 56 -2.14 -13.60 -12.76
C PRO A 56 -1.85 -12.09 -12.68
N GLU A 57 -2.41 -11.43 -11.69
CA GLU A 57 -2.17 -10.00 -11.39
C GLU A 57 -0.70 -9.69 -11.10
N TRP A 58 0.05 -10.66 -10.59
CA TRP A 58 1.49 -10.56 -10.46
C TRP A 58 2.17 -11.89 -10.76
N ALA A 59 3.45 -11.81 -11.14
CA ALA A 59 4.28 -12.99 -11.36
C ALA A 59 5.63 -12.90 -10.64
N ALA A 60 6.07 -13.99 -10.01
CA ALA A 60 7.37 -14.04 -9.37
C ALA A 60 8.52 -13.79 -10.37
N ILE A 61 9.47 -12.92 -10.01
CA ILE A 61 10.63 -12.60 -10.85
C ILE A 61 11.58 -13.80 -10.95
N ASP A 62 11.85 -14.45 -9.82
CA ASP A 62 12.70 -15.64 -9.74
C ASP A 62 11.95 -16.77 -9.02
N VAL A 63 11.57 -17.79 -9.78
CA VAL A 63 10.92 -19.00 -9.25
C VAL A 63 11.94 -20.06 -8.78
N GLY A 64 13.24 -19.89 -9.06
CA GLY A 64 14.28 -20.83 -8.66
C GLY A 64 13.97 -22.27 -9.10
N SER A 65 13.87 -23.18 -8.13
CA SER A 65 13.52 -24.60 -8.37
C SER A 65 12.01 -24.89 -8.30
N HIS A 66 11.18 -23.88 -8.12
CA HIS A 66 9.74 -24.00 -7.96
C HIS A 66 9.01 -23.94 -9.32
N LEU A 67 7.69 -24.12 -9.27
CA LEU A 67 6.80 -23.79 -10.39
C LEU A 67 5.99 -22.55 -10.01
N PRO A 68 5.72 -21.63 -10.96
CA PRO A 68 4.77 -20.54 -10.74
C PRO A 68 3.45 -21.04 -10.15
N PRO A 69 2.81 -20.29 -9.22
CA PRO A 69 3.22 -18.96 -8.72
C PRO A 69 4.22 -19.02 -7.55
N PHE A 70 4.72 -20.20 -7.18
CA PHE A 70 5.59 -20.35 -6.01
C PHE A 70 7.01 -19.85 -6.29
N SER A 71 7.57 -19.13 -5.32
CA SER A 71 8.96 -18.69 -5.28
C SER A 71 9.45 -18.63 -3.82
N ASP A 72 10.76 -18.59 -3.63
CA ASP A 72 11.33 -18.31 -2.32
C ASP A 72 11.17 -16.81 -2.01
N PRO A 73 10.86 -16.43 -0.75
CA PRO A 73 10.79 -15.03 -0.40
C PRO A 73 12.19 -14.40 -0.39
N ILE A 74 12.27 -13.12 -0.74
CA ILE A 74 13.46 -12.31 -0.51
C ILE A 74 13.35 -11.57 0.81
N THR A 75 14.49 -11.09 1.32
CA THR A 75 14.55 -10.10 2.39
C THR A 75 15.10 -8.81 1.80
N LEU A 76 14.45 -7.69 2.08
CA LEU A 76 14.92 -6.37 1.68
C LEU A 76 14.94 -5.40 2.86
N HIS A 77 15.72 -4.33 2.70
CA HIS A 77 15.89 -3.26 3.65
C HIS A 77 15.82 -1.93 2.93
N GLY A 78 15.18 -0.95 3.56
CA GLY A 78 15.05 0.37 2.95
C GLY A 78 14.59 1.43 3.92
N THR A 79 14.56 2.65 3.42
CA THR A 79 13.97 3.81 4.09
C THR A 79 12.68 4.16 3.39
N VAL A 80 11.62 4.30 4.17
CA VAL A 80 10.27 4.57 3.67
C VAL A 80 10.20 6.02 3.20
N ALA A 81 9.78 6.21 1.96
CA ALA A 81 9.58 7.53 1.36
C ALA A 81 8.13 7.98 1.51
N LEU A 82 7.18 7.07 1.29
CA LEU A 82 5.75 7.31 1.37
C LEU A 82 5.02 6.03 1.78
N ALA A 83 3.91 6.20 2.49
CA ALA A 83 2.94 5.15 2.70
C ALA A 83 1.55 5.73 2.39
N LYS A 84 0.86 5.15 1.42
CA LYS A 84 -0.50 5.53 1.00
C LYS A 84 -1.40 4.30 0.94
N ILE A 85 -2.70 4.50 0.78
CA ILE A 85 -3.59 3.43 0.32
C ILE A 85 -3.82 3.61 -1.18
N ASN A 86 -4.17 2.52 -1.87
CA ASN A 86 -4.57 2.62 -3.26
C ASN A 86 -5.88 3.40 -3.42
N GLU A 87 -5.91 4.20 -4.49
CA GLU A 87 -7.05 5.04 -4.88
C GLU A 87 -7.76 4.45 -6.11
N GLY A 88 -7.25 3.33 -6.64
CA GLY A 88 -7.63 2.66 -7.89
C GLY A 88 -6.62 1.54 -8.19
N GLY A 89 -6.85 0.76 -9.25
CA GLY A 89 -5.95 -0.33 -9.65
C GLY A 89 -6.38 -1.69 -9.13
N ASP A 90 -6.64 -1.80 -7.82
CA ASP A 90 -6.99 -3.08 -7.19
C ASP A 90 -8.31 -3.62 -7.74
N LEU A 91 -8.29 -4.86 -8.21
CA LEU A 91 -9.48 -5.48 -8.75
C LEU A 91 -10.31 -6.10 -7.61
N PRO A 92 -11.61 -5.76 -7.47
CA PRO A 92 -12.39 -6.35 -6.37
C PRO A 92 -12.59 -7.87 -6.46
N ALA A 93 -12.35 -8.45 -7.64
CA ALA A 93 -12.58 -9.86 -7.90
C ALA A 93 -11.50 -10.78 -7.33
N ASP A 94 -10.25 -10.29 -7.26
CA ASP A 94 -9.12 -10.98 -6.64
C ASP A 94 -8.83 -10.42 -5.24
N HIS A 95 -9.17 -9.17 -4.91
CA HIS A 95 -8.94 -8.57 -3.59
C HIS A 95 -10.10 -8.71 -2.58
N GLU A 96 -9.77 -8.72 -1.27
CA GLU A 96 -10.77 -8.54 -0.19
C GLU A 96 -10.91 -7.08 0.30
N SER A 97 -9.92 -6.23 0.03
CA SER A 97 -9.89 -4.79 0.28
C SER A 97 -8.77 -4.15 -0.54
N ASP A 98 -8.75 -2.83 -0.64
CA ASP A 98 -7.61 -2.14 -1.26
C ASP A 98 -6.30 -2.40 -0.52
N ASP A 99 -5.20 -2.20 -1.23
CA ASP A 99 -3.85 -2.30 -0.74
C ASP A 99 -3.39 -1.05 0.00
N GLN A 100 -2.48 -1.30 0.95
CA GLN A 100 -1.64 -0.29 1.53
C GLN A 100 -0.25 -0.38 0.90
N ASN A 101 0.14 0.65 0.19
CA ASN A 101 1.41 0.73 -0.53
C ASN A 101 2.43 1.48 0.31
N THR A 102 3.50 0.79 0.69
CA THR A 102 4.67 1.40 1.32
C THR A 102 5.81 1.51 0.31
N PHE A 103 6.13 2.73 -0.10
CA PHE A 103 7.21 3.02 -1.02
C PHE A 103 8.53 3.15 -0.28
N ILE A 104 9.54 2.39 -0.71
CA ILE A 104 10.85 2.35 -0.05
C ILE A 104 11.99 2.64 -1.02
N THR A 105 12.91 3.49 -0.58
CA THR A 105 14.25 3.54 -1.17
C THR A 105 15.08 2.42 -0.57
N LEU A 106 15.44 1.42 -1.38
CA LEU A 106 16.22 0.27 -0.91
C LEU A 106 17.64 0.67 -0.50
N ASP A 107 18.17 -0.07 0.47
CA ASP A 107 19.59 -0.01 0.80
C ASP A 107 20.44 -0.42 -0.40
N ALA A 108 21.67 0.10 -0.47
CA ALA A 108 22.57 -0.17 -1.59
C ALA A 108 22.82 -1.68 -1.84
N ALA A 109 22.74 -2.51 -0.81
CA ALA A 109 22.90 -3.96 -0.90
C ALA A 109 21.72 -4.66 -1.60
N ASP A 110 20.54 -4.03 -1.57
CA ASP A 110 19.28 -4.60 -2.04
C ASP A 110 18.80 -3.96 -3.36
N GLN A 111 19.57 -3.00 -3.91
CA GLN A 111 19.27 -2.32 -5.18
C GLN A 111 19.14 -3.25 -6.38
N GLY A 112 19.66 -4.48 -6.30
CA GLY A 112 19.47 -5.49 -7.33
C GLY A 112 18.03 -5.99 -7.47
N PHE A 113 17.15 -5.66 -6.51
CA PHE A 113 15.72 -5.99 -6.59
C PHE A 113 14.88 -4.95 -7.35
N VAL A 114 15.46 -3.79 -7.70
CA VAL A 114 14.75 -2.72 -8.42
C VAL A 114 14.82 -2.95 -9.92
N ALA A 115 13.67 -2.84 -10.60
CA ALA A 115 13.58 -2.95 -12.05
C ALA A 115 13.77 -1.63 -12.80
N THR A 116 14.02 -1.72 -14.11
CA THR A 116 14.09 -0.56 -14.99
C THR A 116 12.77 0.22 -15.03
N GLY A 117 11.63 -0.44 -14.83
CA GLY A 117 10.30 0.17 -14.73
C GLY A 117 10.19 1.12 -13.53
N ASN A 118 10.67 0.70 -12.36
CA ASN A 118 10.65 1.52 -11.14
C ASN A 118 11.45 2.84 -11.28
N VAL A 119 12.46 2.88 -12.15
CA VAL A 119 13.27 4.10 -12.42
C VAL A 119 12.91 4.78 -13.75
N GLY A 120 11.98 4.19 -14.50
CA GLY A 120 11.54 4.65 -15.81
C GLY A 120 10.58 5.83 -15.74
N PRO A 121 10.00 6.25 -16.88
CA PRO A 121 9.05 7.36 -16.92
C PRO A 121 7.77 7.12 -16.11
N HIS A 122 7.47 5.86 -15.80
CA HIS A 122 6.31 5.40 -15.01
C HIS A 122 6.66 5.08 -13.56
N GLY A 123 7.94 5.17 -13.18
CA GLY A 123 8.39 4.85 -11.84
C GLY A 123 7.91 5.84 -10.80
N GLU A 124 7.38 5.32 -9.70
CA GLU A 124 6.98 6.11 -8.53
C GLU A 124 8.22 6.73 -7.86
N ASP A 125 8.22 8.07 -7.74
CA ASP A 125 9.23 8.92 -7.10
C ASP A 125 10.71 8.46 -7.23
N GLY A 126 11.13 8.11 -8.44
CA GLY A 126 12.55 8.02 -8.82
C GLY A 126 13.29 6.73 -8.43
N GLY A 127 12.65 5.56 -8.58
CA GLY A 127 13.31 4.27 -8.35
C GLY A 127 12.95 3.57 -7.05
N GLN A 128 11.81 3.93 -6.46
CA GLN A 128 11.34 3.30 -5.24
C GLN A 128 10.75 1.92 -5.56
N LEU A 129 10.90 1.00 -4.62
CA LEU A 129 10.24 -0.29 -4.68
C LEU A 129 8.99 -0.24 -3.81
N GLU A 130 7.90 -0.83 -4.29
CA GLU A 130 6.63 -0.90 -3.57
C GLU A 130 6.55 -2.14 -2.69
N VAL A 131 5.99 -1.96 -1.50
CA VAL A 131 5.60 -3.05 -0.60
C VAL A 131 4.12 -2.93 -0.37
N GLU A 132 3.36 -3.81 -1.01
CA GLU A 132 1.89 -3.78 -1.03
C GLU A 132 1.31 -4.86 -0.13
N TRP A 133 0.34 -4.49 0.70
CA TRP A 133 -0.40 -5.44 1.53
C TRP A 133 -1.80 -4.92 1.81
N GLU A 134 -2.81 -5.74 1.51
CA GLU A 134 -4.21 -5.44 1.77
C GLU A 134 -4.45 -4.84 3.17
N ILE A 135 -5.17 -3.71 3.19
CA ILE A 135 -5.50 -2.96 4.40
C ILE A 135 -6.24 -3.86 5.42
N GLY A 136 -7.11 -4.76 4.93
CA GLY A 136 -7.83 -5.73 5.77
C GLY A 136 -6.93 -6.75 6.47
N LYS A 137 -5.71 -6.96 5.98
CA LYS A 137 -4.76 -7.99 6.45
C LYS A 137 -3.56 -7.40 7.18
N TYR A 138 -3.30 -6.11 6.97
CA TYR A 138 -2.15 -5.41 7.52
C TYR A 138 -2.55 -4.43 8.63
N PRO A 139 -2.29 -4.73 9.93
CA PRO A 139 -2.75 -3.89 11.02
C PRO A 139 -2.00 -2.56 11.11
N LEU A 140 -2.76 -1.47 11.27
CA LEU A 140 -2.27 -0.07 11.33
C LEU A 140 -1.07 0.16 12.26
N PHE A 141 -0.94 -0.56 13.38
CA PHE A 141 0.19 -0.35 14.30
C PHE A 141 1.56 -0.71 13.68
N ALA A 142 1.55 -1.53 12.61
CA ALA A 142 2.74 -1.97 11.91
C ALA A 142 2.99 -1.16 10.62
N TRP A 143 2.06 -0.31 10.19
CA TRP A 143 2.24 0.56 9.03
C TRP A 143 3.44 1.49 9.23
N ALA A 144 4.14 1.76 8.13
CA ALA A 144 5.30 2.63 8.12
C ALA A 144 4.93 4.10 7.93
N GLY A 145 5.69 4.98 8.57
CA GLY A 145 5.69 6.41 8.29
C GLY A 145 6.90 6.80 7.45
N ARG A 146 6.85 7.99 6.85
CA ARG A 146 7.96 8.56 6.09
C ARG A 146 9.23 8.65 6.96
N GLY A 147 10.36 8.21 6.43
CA GLY A 147 11.65 8.17 7.10
C GLY A 147 11.88 6.96 8.01
N ASP A 148 10.88 6.09 8.18
CA ASP A 148 11.05 4.84 8.92
C ASP A 148 12.01 3.90 8.17
N ARG A 149 12.70 3.06 8.94
CA ARG A 149 13.48 1.93 8.42
C ARG A 149 12.58 0.72 8.31
N LEU A 150 12.58 0.07 7.15
CA LEU A 150 11.81 -1.14 6.91
C LEU A 150 12.75 -2.32 6.66
N THR A 151 12.44 -3.46 7.29
CA THR A 151 12.92 -4.79 6.86
C THR A 151 11.71 -5.60 6.45
N GLY A 152 11.65 -6.00 5.18
CA GLY A 152 10.54 -6.73 4.59
C GLY A 152 10.99 -8.12 4.16
N VAL A 153 10.11 -9.11 4.33
CA VAL A 153 10.27 -10.45 3.77
C VAL A 153 8.98 -10.79 3.03
N GLY A 154 9.09 -11.19 1.78
CA GLY A 154 7.94 -11.33 0.88
C GLY A 154 8.32 -11.89 -0.47
N ARG A 155 7.34 -12.01 -1.36
CA ARG A 155 7.55 -12.43 -2.74
C ARG A 155 8.08 -11.26 -3.56
N TRP A 156 9.11 -11.51 -4.37
CA TRP A 156 9.64 -10.53 -5.31
C TRP A 156 9.00 -10.77 -6.68
N ILE A 157 8.21 -9.80 -7.13
CA ILE A 157 7.25 -9.99 -8.22
C ILE A 157 7.40 -8.90 -9.28
N TRP A 158 6.95 -9.22 -10.49
CA TRP A 158 6.51 -8.26 -11.49
C TRP A 158 5.04 -7.98 -11.23
N ASP A 159 4.69 -6.70 -11.07
CA ASP A 159 3.29 -6.27 -11.05
C ASP A 159 2.76 -6.37 -12.49
N CYS A 160 1.93 -7.36 -12.78
CA CYS A 160 1.43 -7.62 -14.12
C CYS A 160 0.19 -6.79 -14.47
N GLY A 161 -0.43 -6.14 -13.48
CA GLY A 161 -1.54 -5.21 -13.67
C GLY A 161 -1.13 -3.95 -14.44
N HIS A 162 0.15 -3.56 -14.34
CA HIS A 162 0.67 -2.30 -14.86
C HIS A 162 1.80 -2.51 -15.90
N PRO A 163 1.45 -2.93 -17.14
CA PRO A 163 2.44 -3.23 -18.17
C PRO A 163 3.17 -2.00 -18.73
N ASP A 164 2.52 -0.84 -18.74
CA ASP A 164 3.06 0.47 -19.11
C ASP A 164 4.06 0.46 -20.29
N PRO A 165 3.62 0.09 -21.52
CA PRO A 165 4.49 0.10 -22.69
C PRO A 165 4.88 1.52 -23.09
N ASP A 166 6.11 1.95 -22.74
CA ASP A 166 6.67 3.25 -23.11
C ASP A 166 8.20 3.18 -23.35
N PRO A 167 8.68 3.50 -24.57
CA PRO A 167 7.89 3.74 -25.76
C PRO A 167 7.11 2.49 -26.21
N PRO A 168 5.91 2.67 -26.80
CA PRO A 168 5.24 1.57 -27.49
C PRO A 168 6.09 1.10 -28.66
N GLY A 169 5.86 -0.15 -29.07
CA GLY A 169 6.48 -0.72 -30.26
C GLY A 169 5.86 -0.20 -31.56
N SER A 170 6.28 -0.78 -32.67
CA SER A 170 5.73 -0.51 -33.98
C SER A 170 5.47 -1.79 -34.75
N CYS A 171 4.42 -1.79 -35.57
CA CYS A 171 4.13 -2.94 -36.42
C CYS A 171 5.25 -3.16 -37.44
N SER A 172 5.70 -4.41 -37.56
CA SER A 172 6.90 -4.81 -38.30
C SER A 172 6.96 -4.35 -39.77
N VAL A 173 5.83 -4.13 -40.43
CA VAL A 173 5.78 -3.61 -41.81
C VAL A 173 5.15 -2.22 -41.85
N THR A 174 4.04 -2.02 -41.16
CA THR A 174 3.33 -0.74 -41.01
C THR A 174 3.91 0.04 -39.83
N MET A 175 5.20 0.39 -39.94
CA MET A 175 6.00 0.97 -38.85
C MET A 175 5.46 2.27 -38.22
N THR A 176 4.44 2.90 -38.82
CA THR A 176 3.77 4.08 -38.25
C THR A 176 2.66 3.72 -37.26
N GLN A 177 2.22 2.46 -37.23
CA GLN A 177 1.21 1.98 -36.30
C GLN A 177 1.88 1.61 -34.96
N PRO A 178 1.56 2.31 -33.86
CA PRO A 178 2.03 1.89 -32.54
C PRO A 178 1.36 0.58 -32.13
N CYS A 179 2.08 -0.23 -31.38
CA CYS A 179 1.59 -1.50 -30.84
C CYS A 179 2.22 -1.81 -29.48
N ALA A 180 1.52 -2.61 -28.69
CA ALA A 180 2.03 -3.27 -27.50
C ALA A 180 2.13 -4.77 -27.75
N ILE A 181 1.15 -5.34 -28.48
CA ILE A 181 1.11 -6.76 -28.83
C ILE A 181 0.81 -6.96 -30.32
N ASP A 182 1.00 -8.19 -30.83
CA ASP A 182 0.76 -8.53 -32.24
C ASP A 182 -0.69 -8.24 -32.69
N ALA A 183 -1.65 -8.32 -31.77
CA ALA A 183 -3.06 -8.04 -32.07
C ALA A 183 -3.31 -6.57 -32.46
N ASP A 184 -2.48 -5.63 -32.01
CA ASP A 184 -2.54 -4.22 -32.43
C ASP A 184 -2.18 -4.05 -33.91
N CYS A 185 -1.42 -5.00 -34.46
CA CYS A 185 -0.98 -5.03 -35.86
C CYS A 185 -1.93 -5.82 -36.78
N ALA A 186 -3.12 -6.17 -36.29
CA ALA A 186 -4.13 -6.90 -37.03
C ALA A 186 -5.44 -6.10 -37.19
N SER A 187 -6.24 -6.47 -38.19
CA SER A 187 -7.61 -5.94 -38.35
C SER A 187 -8.53 -6.51 -37.25
N PRO A 188 -9.44 -5.71 -36.65
CA PRO A 188 -9.83 -4.36 -37.05
C PRO A 188 -8.99 -3.22 -36.45
N THR A 189 -8.16 -3.49 -35.44
CA THR A 189 -7.36 -2.48 -34.71
C THR A 189 -6.49 -1.66 -35.66
N CYS A 190 -5.82 -2.33 -36.60
CA CYS A 190 -5.08 -1.70 -37.68
C CYS A 190 -5.63 -2.14 -39.04
N SER A 191 -6.55 -1.36 -39.61
CA SER A 191 -7.11 -1.63 -40.94
C SER A 191 -6.11 -1.48 -42.09
N GLY A 192 -5.00 -0.76 -41.85
CA GLY A 192 -3.92 -0.55 -42.82
C GLY A 192 -2.80 -1.57 -42.74
N CYS A 193 -2.79 -2.43 -41.73
CA CYS A 193 -1.71 -3.39 -41.51
C CYS A 193 -1.84 -4.60 -42.44
N THR A 194 -0.68 -5.14 -42.80
CA THR A 194 -0.54 -6.37 -43.56
C THR A 194 -0.86 -7.56 -42.67
N SER A 195 -1.47 -8.60 -43.24
CA SER A 195 -1.74 -9.83 -42.49
C SER A 195 -0.43 -10.50 -42.04
N GLY A 196 -0.35 -10.83 -40.75
CA GLY A 196 0.81 -11.50 -40.15
C GLY A 196 1.92 -10.55 -39.67
N GLU A 197 1.68 -9.24 -39.63
CA GLU A 197 2.58 -8.32 -38.94
C GLU A 197 2.64 -8.61 -37.44
N THR A 198 3.84 -8.54 -36.88
CA THR A 198 4.09 -8.62 -35.43
C THR A 198 4.45 -7.26 -34.86
N CYS A 199 4.26 -7.09 -33.57
CA CYS A 199 4.72 -5.93 -32.83
C CYS A 199 6.22 -6.06 -32.50
N VAL A 200 7.00 -5.01 -32.76
CA VAL A 200 8.45 -5.01 -32.48
C VAL A 200 8.89 -3.73 -31.78
N GLY A 201 9.92 -3.84 -30.94
CA GLY A 201 10.55 -2.67 -30.31
C GLY A 201 9.76 -2.04 -29.16
N VAL A 202 8.82 -2.77 -28.56
CA VAL A 202 8.15 -2.35 -27.31
C VAL A 202 9.17 -2.35 -26.18
N THR A 203 9.15 -1.31 -25.35
CA THR A 203 9.79 -1.32 -24.03
C THR A 203 8.70 -1.42 -22.98
N TRP A 204 8.75 -2.46 -22.16
CA TRP A 204 7.84 -2.62 -21.03
C TRP A 204 8.40 -2.00 -19.77
N ASN A 205 7.54 -1.36 -18.98
CA ASN A 205 7.92 -0.71 -17.73
C ASN A 205 7.30 -1.35 -16.49
N TYR A 206 6.99 -2.66 -16.54
CA TYR A 206 6.59 -3.44 -15.36
C TYR A 206 7.47 -3.11 -14.14
N HIS A 207 6.82 -2.81 -13.03
CA HIS A 207 7.48 -2.57 -11.75
C HIS A 207 7.86 -3.90 -11.11
N SER A 208 9.00 -3.89 -10.39
CA SER A 208 9.31 -4.94 -9.43
C SER A 208 8.91 -4.50 -8.03
N GLU A 209 8.35 -5.43 -7.25
CA GLU A 209 7.76 -5.13 -5.95
C GLU A 209 7.96 -6.25 -4.93
N LEU A 210 7.61 -5.97 -3.68
CA LEU A 210 7.45 -6.96 -2.63
C LEU A 210 5.95 -7.15 -2.33
N HIS A 211 5.27 -7.96 -3.14
CA HIS A 211 3.82 -8.17 -3.02
C HIS A 211 3.48 -9.69 -3.07
N PRO A 212 2.81 -10.26 -2.04
CA PRO A 212 2.65 -9.70 -0.70
C PRO A 212 3.89 -9.95 0.17
N PRO A 213 4.16 -9.05 1.13
CA PRO A 213 5.01 -9.37 2.25
C PRO A 213 4.36 -10.45 3.12
N GLN A 214 5.22 -11.27 3.73
CA GLN A 214 4.84 -12.24 4.77
C GLN A 214 5.39 -11.83 6.16
N ALA A 215 6.35 -10.91 6.20
CA ALA A 215 6.82 -10.27 7.43
C ALA A 215 7.35 -8.87 7.17
N VAL A 216 7.07 -7.94 8.09
CA VAL A 216 7.65 -6.60 8.13
C VAL A 216 8.14 -6.25 9.53
N ALA A 217 9.25 -5.54 9.61
CA ALA A 217 9.73 -4.85 10.80
C ALA A 217 9.96 -3.37 10.46
N VAL A 218 9.08 -2.52 10.98
CA VAL A 218 9.11 -1.07 10.76
C VAL A 218 9.71 -0.40 11.97
N THR A 219 10.81 0.31 11.77
CA THR A 219 11.68 0.82 12.82
C THR A 219 11.85 2.33 12.75
N ARG A 220 11.60 3.00 13.88
CA ARG A 220 11.61 4.45 14.00
C ARG A 220 12.25 4.93 15.29
N THR A 221 13.04 6.01 15.19
CA THR A 221 13.66 6.64 16.36
C THR A 221 12.77 7.78 16.86
N GLY A 222 12.60 7.89 18.17
CA GLY A 222 11.76 8.92 18.76
C GLY A 222 11.84 8.95 20.29
N GLY A 223 10.94 9.71 20.91
CA GLY A 223 10.84 9.84 22.36
C GLY A 223 9.79 8.91 22.97
N TYR A 224 10.09 7.61 23.11
CA TYR A 224 9.09 6.63 23.56
C TYR A 224 9.19 6.25 25.04
N LYS A 225 8.03 5.93 25.61
CA LYS A 225 7.94 5.28 26.92
C LYS A 225 8.26 3.80 26.82
N HIS A 226 9.46 3.40 27.28
CA HIS A 226 9.94 2.00 27.28
C HIS A 226 9.03 0.93 27.93
N PHE A 227 7.93 1.30 28.59
CA PHE A 227 7.04 0.40 29.33
C PHE A 227 5.62 0.32 28.76
N ALA A 228 5.36 0.98 27.64
CA ALA A 228 4.07 0.96 26.95
C ALA A 228 4.23 0.41 25.53
N HIS A 229 3.23 -0.32 25.04
CA HIS A 229 3.15 -0.73 23.64
C HIS A 229 2.49 0.35 22.77
N GLU A 230 1.65 1.19 23.36
CA GLU A 230 1.11 2.41 22.76
C GLU A 230 2.22 3.45 22.57
N VAL A 231 2.09 4.29 21.54
CA VAL A 231 2.95 5.47 21.36
C VAL A 231 2.63 6.44 22.49
N ARG A 232 3.66 6.78 23.27
CA ARG A 232 3.61 7.74 24.37
C ARG A 232 4.96 8.40 24.57
N ALA A 233 4.95 9.67 24.93
CA ALA A 233 6.17 10.41 25.23
C ALA A 233 6.99 9.76 26.35
N GLY A 234 8.31 9.74 26.16
CA GLY A 234 9.26 9.19 27.12
C GLY A 234 10.69 9.62 26.84
N HIS A 235 11.59 8.65 26.64
CA HIS A 235 13.01 8.90 26.43
C HIS A 235 13.41 8.53 25.01
N ARG A 236 14.52 9.11 24.54
CA ARG A 236 15.11 8.73 23.25
C ARG A 236 15.31 7.22 23.17
N SER A 237 14.64 6.62 22.21
CA SER A 237 14.65 5.18 21.97
C SER A 237 14.21 4.89 20.54
N THR A 238 14.47 3.66 20.11
CA THR A 238 13.98 3.12 18.85
C THR A 238 12.78 2.23 19.14
N ARG A 239 11.69 2.43 18.40
CA ARG A 239 10.51 1.59 18.38
C ARG A 239 10.52 0.78 17.08
N THR A 240 10.30 -0.52 17.17
CA THR A 240 10.12 -1.40 16.02
C THR A 240 8.79 -2.14 16.15
N ASP A 241 7.89 -1.94 15.20
CA ASP A 241 6.64 -2.69 15.09
C ASP A 241 6.81 -3.81 14.07
N VAL A 242 6.36 -5.00 14.43
CA VAL A 242 6.55 -6.23 13.65
C VAL A 242 5.20 -6.86 13.40
N TRP A 243 4.97 -7.21 12.14
CA TRP A 243 3.84 -8.02 11.70
C TRP A 243 4.33 -9.18 10.85
N ILE A 244 3.84 -10.39 11.12
CA ILE A 244 4.14 -11.61 10.37
C ILE A 244 2.81 -12.33 10.15
N SER A 245 2.48 -12.63 8.90
CA SER A 245 1.23 -13.27 8.54
C SER A 245 1.37 -13.95 7.17
N PRO A 246 0.83 -15.17 6.98
CA PRO A 246 0.76 -15.80 5.66
C PRO A 246 -0.42 -15.25 4.83
N ASP A 247 -1.33 -14.54 5.48
CA ASP A 247 -2.53 -13.96 4.89
C ASP A 247 -2.16 -12.64 4.20
N GLY A 248 -1.91 -12.73 2.89
CA GLY A 248 -1.56 -11.63 2.01
C GLY A 248 -2.76 -10.98 1.32
N GLY A 249 -3.99 -11.44 1.58
CA GLY A 249 -5.13 -11.08 0.75
C GLY A 249 -5.19 -11.91 -0.53
N GLY A 250 -5.86 -11.38 -1.56
CA GLY A 250 -5.98 -11.97 -2.89
C GLY A 250 -4.64 -12.34 -3.49
N ALA A 251 -3.75 -11.35 -3.51
CA ALA A 251 -2.36 -11.49 -3.93
C ALA A 251 -1.55 -12.50 -3.12
N GLY A 252 -2.07 -13.00 -1.98
CA GLY A 252 -1.43 -14.04 -1.18
C GLY A 252 -1.98 -15.44 -1.39
N ASP A 253 -3.03 -15.65 -2.20
CA ASP A 253 -3.72 -16.94 -2.31
C ASP A 253 -3.41 -17.67 -3.62
N THR A 254 -3.09 -18.97 -3.52
CA THR A 254 -2.75 -19.79 -4.69
C THR A 254 -3.86 -19.83 -5.74
N CYS A 255 -5.13 -19.71 -5.32
CA CYS A 255 -6.27 -19.77 -6.25
C CYS A 255 -6.26 -18.60 -7.24
N GLU A 256 -6.06 -17.37 -6.76
CA GLU A 256 -6.03 -16.16 -7.59
C GLU A 256 -4.76 -16.13 -8.46
N LEU A 257 -3.63 -16.58 -7.91
CA LEU A 257 -2.32 -16.50 -8.57
C LEU A 257 -2.05 -17.58 -9.61
N THR A 258 -2.94 -18.57 -9.72
CA THR A 258 -2.73 -19.67 -10.67
C THR A 258 -3.18 -19.23 -12.06
N HIS A 259 -2.20 -18.99 -12.95
CA HIS A 259 -2.44 -18.66 -14.34
C HIS A 259 -3.37 -19.66 -15.05
N GLN A 260 -4.33 -19.13 -15.81
CA GLN A 260 -5.22 -19.88 -16.67
C GLN A 260 -4.76 -19.76 -18.13
N ALA A 261 -4.71 -20.89 -18.83
CA ALA A 261 -4.37 -20.90 -20.26
C ALA A 261 -5.34 -20.08 -21.14
N ASN A 262 -6.50 -19.74 -20.59
CA ASN A 262 -7.49 -18.85 -21.19
C ASN A 262 -8.05 -17.94 -20.09
N PRO A 263 -7.81 -16.62 -20.12
CA PRO A 263 -8.29 -15.67 -19.11
C PRO A 263 -9.80 -15.68 -18.90
N PHE A 264 -10.59 -16.09 -19.91
CA PHE A 264 -12.04 -16.26 -19.75
C PHE A 264 -12.43 -17.33 -18.72
N SER A 265 -11.50 -18.20 -18.33
CA SER A 265 -11.73 -19.22 -17.29
C SER A 265 -11.96 -18.58 -15.92
N LEU A 266 -11.40 -17.40 -15.65
CA LEU A 266 -11.60 -16.65 -14.40
C LEU A 266 -13.09 -16.35 -14.12
N LEU A 267 -13.91 -16.23 -15.17
CA LEU A 267 -15.36 -16.00 -15.03
C LEU A 267 -16.12 -17.19 -14.42
N GLY A 268 -15.47 -18.35 -14.24
CA GLY A 268 -16.03 -19.57 -13.68
C GLY A 268 -15.20 -20.17 -12.54
N ILE A 269 -14.29 -19.39 -11.93
CA ILE A 269 -13.50 -19.77 -10.76
C ILE A 269 -14.07 -19.06 -9.53
N GLU A 270 -14.08 -19.78 -8.40
CA GLU A 270 -14.52 -19.28 -7.09
C GLU A 270 -13.38 -19.51 -6.09
N CYS A 271 -12.64 -18.45 -5.80
CA CYS A 271 -11.51 -18.45 -4.87
C CYS A 271 -11.90 -18.00 -3.46
N HIS A 272 -12.98 -17.22 -3.35
CA HIS A 272 -13.44 -16.69 -2.06
C HIS A 272 -14.35 -17.68 -1.29
N PRO A 273 -14.19 -17.81 0.05
CA PRO A 273 -13.18 -17.15 0.88
C PRO A 273 -11.79 -17.73 0.69
N LEU A 274 -10.78 -16.86 0.67
CA LEU A 274 -9.37 -17.22 0.53
C LEU A 274 -8.91 -18.17 1.64
N SER A 275 -8.11 -19.18 1.30
CA SER A 275 -7.74 -20.25 2.22
C SER A 275 -6.44 -21.02 1.92
N HIS A 276 -5.75 -20.65 0.84
CA HIS A 276 -4.55 -21.31 0.34
C HIS A 276 -3.37 -20.33 0.21
N PRO A 277 -2.89 -19.77 1.33
CA PRO A 277 -1.81 -18.79 1.29
C PRO A 277 -0.52 -19.38 0.71
N VAL A 278 0.14 -18.63 -0.18
CA VAL A 278 1.44 -19.02 -0.77
C VAL A 278 2.62 -18.82 0.19
N ALA A 279 2.43 -17.98 1.21
CA ALA A 279 3.46 -17.67 2.20
C ALA A 279 3.58 -18.75 3.28
N ASN A 280 4.81 -19.16 3.58
CA ASN A 280 5.12 -20.06 4.69
C ASN A 280 5.89 -19.34 5.79
N VAL A 281 5.16 -18.73 6.72
CA VAL A 281 5.74 -17.96 7.85
C VAL A 281 6.46 -18.83 8.90
N ASN A 282 6.33 -20.16 8.82
CA ASN A 282 6.99 -21.10 9.72
C ASN A 282 8.22 -21.78 9.11
N ALA A 283 8.56 -21.48 7.85
CA ALA A 283 9.74 -22.03 7.17
C ALA A 283 11.06 -21.61 7.85
N SER A 284 11.11 -20.39 8.35
CA SER A 284 12.26 -19.82 9.06
C SER A 284 11.80 -18.82 10.11
N ASP A 285 12.67 -18.52 11.07
CA ASP A 285 12.44 -17.42 12.01
C ASP A 285 12.66 -16.07 11.32
N PHE A 286 11.86 -15.07 11.69
CA PHE A 286 12.07 -13.71 11.16
C PHE A 286 13.17 -12.99 11.94
N THR A 287 14.20 -12.53 11.24
CA THR A 287 15.38 -11.88 11.80
C THR A 287 15.61 -10.50 11.22
N PHE A 288 15.95 -9.53 12.06
CA PHE A 288 16.25 -8.16 11.66
C PHE A 288 17.10 -7.46 12.72
N ASP A 289 17.67 -6.30 12.37
CA ASP A 289 18.44 -5.47 13.29
C ASP A 289 17.71 -4.17 13.61
N ILE A 290 17.64 -3.83 14.90
CA ILE A 290 17.11 -2.54 15.36
C ILE A 290 18.30 -1.58 15.54
N PRO A 291 18.43 -0.52 14.72
CA PRO A 291 19.41 0.53 14.97
C PRO A 291 19.13 1.22 16.32
N LEU A 292 20.15 1.37 17.14
CA LEU A 292 20.05 2.11 18.39
C LEU A 292 20.34 3.59 18.17
N PRO A 293 19.77 4.49 18.99
CA PRO A 293 20.21 5.87 19.02
C PRO A 293 21.71 5.97 19.38
N PRO A 294 22.38 7.10 19.12
CA PRO A 294 23.75 7.31 19.57
C PRO A 294 23.91 7.03 21.07
N ARG A 295 24.95 6.30 21.44
CA ARG A 295 25.23 5.95 22.84
C ARG A 295 25.53 7.22 23.65
N PRO A 296 24.84 7.46 24.78
CA PRO A 296 25.15 8.59 25.66
C PRO A 296 26.60 8.53 26.14
N PRO A 297 27.30 9.67 26.25
CA PRO A 297 28.67 9.72 26.74
C PRO A 297 28.81 9.02 28.10
N ASN A 298 29.86 8.22 28.25
CA ASN A 298 30.17 7.48 29.48
C ASN A 298 29.04 6.53 29.96
N ASN A 299 28.19 6.02 29.06
CA ASN A 299 27.22 4.99 29.42
C ASN A 299 27.82 3.57 29.26
N PRO A 300 28.17 2.87 30.37
CA PRO A 300 28.79 1.56 30.31
C PRO A 300 27.77 0.43 30.16
N ARG A 301 26.47 0.72 30.22
CA ARG A 301 25.42 -0.30 30.28
C ARG A 301 24.99 -0.71 28.87
N PRO A 302 24.62 -1.99 28.66
CA PRO A 302 23.96 -2.39 27.43
C PRO A 302 22.62 -1.67 27.26
N PRO A 303 22.11 -1.57 26.02
CA PRO A 303 20.79 -1.01 25.77
C PRO A 303 19.72 -1.84 26.48
N ARG A 304 18.65 -1.18 26.87
CA ARG A 304 17.47 -1.86 27.38
C ARG A 304 16.54 -2.17 26.22
N VAL A 305 16.10 -3.42 26.15
CA VAL A 305 15.14 -3.90 25.16
C VAL A 305 13.89 -4.41 25.85
N ARG A 306 12.71 -4.09 25.32
CA ARG A 306 11.44 -4.65 25.77
C ARG A 306 10.54 -4.94 24.59
N ALA A 307 10.12 -6.20 24.48
CA ALA A 307 9.11 -6.63 23.51
C ALA A 307 7.73 -6.69 24.17
N PHE A 308 6.72 -6.21 23.46
CA PHE A 308 5.31 -6.30 23.80
C PHE A 308 4.61 -7.15 22.75
N ASP A 309 3.70 -8.00 23.20
CA ASP A 309 2.94 -8.86 22.31
C ASP A 309 1.74 -8.09 21.74
N ARG A 310 1.59 -8.09 20.41
CA ARG A 310 0.46 -7.53 19.65
C ARG A 310 -0.22 -8.61 18.81
N THR A 311 0.06 -9.89 19.09
CA THR A 311 -0.51 -11.02 18.37
C THR A 311 -2.02 -11.09 18.64
N PRO A 312 -2.85 -11.37 17.62
CA PRO A 312 -4.29 -11.56 17.83
C PRO A 312 -4.59 -12.54 18.96
N ASN A 313 -5.67 -12.27 19.70
CA ASN A 313 -6.08 -13.09 20.83
C ASN A 313 -6.35 -14.53 20.40
N GLY A 314 -5.92 -15.50 21.22
CA GLY A 314 -6.10 -16.92 20.95
C GLY A 314 -5.01 -17.57 20.10
N LEU A 315 -4.11 -16.79 19.48
CA LEU A 315 -3.01 -17.35 18.69
C LEU A 315 -1.72 -17.57 19.52
N PRO A 316 -0.84 -18.49 19.09
CA PRO A 316 0.41 -18.77 19.79
C PRO A 316 1.35 -17.56 19.79
N ARG A 317 1.82 -17.17 20.98
CA ARG A 317 2.68 -15.99 21.16
C ARG A 317 4.14 -16.33 20.94
N ALA A 318 4.62 -16.08 19.72
CA ALA A 318 6.02 -16.26 19.33
C ALA A 318 7.00 -15.55 20.28
N LYS A 319 8.09 -16.24 20.64
CA LYS A 319 9.14 -15.69 21.50
C LYS A 319 10.04 -14.73 20.70
N VAL A 320 10.45 -13.64 21.33
CA VAL A 320 11.46 -12.71 20.79
C VAL A 320 12.79 -12.95 21.52
N LEU A 321 13.86 -13.18 20.76
CA LEU A 321 15.24 -13.21 21.26
C LEU A 321 15.96 -11.96 20.79
N THR A 322 16.79 -11.37 21.65
CA THR A 322 17.52 -10.14 21.34
C THR A 322 18.98 -10.25 21.77
N THR A 323 19.89 -9.84 20.91
CA THR A 323 21.34 -9.79 21.18
C THR A 323 21.86 -8.39 20.89
N PHE A 324 22.62 -7.81 21.81
CA PHE A 324 23.27 -6.51 21.58
C PHE A 324 24.52 -6.68 20.72
N VAL A 325 24.61 -5.90 19.64
CA VAL A 325 25.78 -5.84 18.76
C VAL A 325 26.42 -4.46 18.93
N ASP A 326 27.61 -4.44 19.53
CA ASP A 326 28.35 -3.20 19.77
C ASP A 326 29.16 -2.77 18.54
N GLY A 327 29.48 -1.48 18.44
CA GLY A 327 30.23 -0.92 17.32
C GLY A 327 29.97 0.57 17.12
N PRO A 328 30.49 1.16 16.04
CA PRO A 328 30.28 2.57 15.70
C PRO A 328 28.79 2.91 15.46
N ALA A 329 28.04 1.97 14.89
CA ALA A 329 26.59 2.02 14.72
C ALA A 329 25.97 0.82 15.46
N PRO A 330 25.76 0.94 16.79
CA PRO A 330 25.31 -0.18 17.59
C PRO A 330 23.88 -0.60 17.25
N THR A 331 23.60 -1.89 17.25
CA THR A 331 22.27 -2.45 16.94
C THR A 331 21.82 -3.46 17.99
N VAL A 332 20.53 -3.81 17.95
CA VAL A 332 19.99 -5.00 18.61
C VAL A 332 19.57 -5.97 17.52
N HIS A 333 20.25 -7.11 17.44
CA HIS A 333 19.83 -8.21 16.60
C HIS A 333 18.62 -8.92 17.21
N VAL A 334 17.56 -9.08 16.43
CA VAL A 334 16.29 -9.64 16.88
C VAL A 334 15.95 -10.90 16.08
N VAL A 335 15.44 -11.91 16.78
CA VAL A 335 14.88 -13.13 16.19
C VAL A 335 13.49 -13.36 16.76
N VAL A 336 12.46 -13.33 15.90
CA VAL A 336 11.08 -13.71 16.23
C VAL A 336 10.88 -15.17 15.86
N LYS A 337 10.65 -16.01 16.89
CA LYS A 337 10.55 -17.47 16.74
C LYS A 337 9.20 -17.90 16.16
N THR A 338 9.16 -18.15 14.85
CA THR A 338 7.98 -18.63 14.12
C THR A 338 8.13 -20.09 13.67
N SER A 339 9.36 -20.62 13.58
CA SER A 339 9.61 -22.01 13.18
C SER A 339 9.41 -23.04 14.31
N ALA A 340 9.24 -22.58 15.55
CA ALA A 340 9.12 -23.43 16.73
C ALA A 340 7.70 -23.39 17.33
N PRO A 341 7.10 -24.55 17.68
CA PRO A 341 5.78 -24.57 18.30
C PRO A 341 5.75 -23.89 19.67
N VAL A 342 4.67 -23.15 19.94
CA VAL A 342 4.32 -22.60 21.26
C VAL A 342 3.10 -23.35 21.76
N HIS A 343 3.24 -24.08 22.87
CA HIS A 343 2.20 -24.97 23.41
C HIS A 343 1.65 -25.99 22.39
N GLY A 344 2.52 -26.51 21.51
CA GLY A 344 2.17 -27.54 20.52
C GLY A 344 1.58 -27.01 19.21
N GLN A 345 1.49 -25.69 19.03
CA GLN A 345 1.00 -25.06 17.81
C GLN A 345 2.04 -24.10 17.23
N LEU A 346 2.21 -24.10 15.90
CA LEU A 346 3.05 -23.13 15.22
C LEU A 346 2.35 -21.75 15.17
N PRO A 347 3.08 -20.64 15.37
CA PRO A 347 2.51 -19.29 15.23
C PRO A 347 2.05 -19.04 13.78
N SER A 348 0.76 -18.76 13.57
CA SER A 348 0.20 -18.47 12.25
C SER A 348 0.10 -16.99 11.93
N LYS A 349 -0.05 -16.11 12.92
CA LYS A 349 0.10 -14.66 12.80
C LYS A 349 0.85 -14.15 14.03
N VAL A 350 1.72 -13.15 13.89
CA VAL A 350 2.53 -12.63 14.99
C VAL A 350 2.60 -11.10 14.92
N GLY A 351 2.20 -10.45 16.00
CA GLY A 351 2.42 -9.02 16.20
C GLY A 351 3.38 -8.75 17.36
N LYS A 352 4.32 -7.82 17.18
CA LYS A 352 5.19 -7.32 18.27
C LYS A 352 5.41 -5.82 18.17
N THR A 353 5.55 -5.17 19.32
CA THR A 353 6.19 -3.85 19.43
C THR A 353 7.44 -4.01 20.27
N ILE A 354 8.61 -3.60 19.78
CA ILE A 354 9.89 -3.71 20.48
C ILE A 354 10.44 -2.30 20.69
N ILE A 355 10.78 -1.97 21.94
CA ILE A 355 11.41 -0.69 22.27
C ILE A 355 12.83 -0.95 22.76
N ALA A 356 13.82 -0.34 22.10
CA ALA A 356 15.23 -0.45 22.42
C ALA A 356 15.85 0.94 22.67
N GLY A 357 16.64 1.11 23.73
CA GLY A 357 17.32 2.38 23.97
C GLY A 357 18.22 2.38 25.21
N TRP A 358 19.00 3.45 25.35
CA TRP A 358 19.99 3.58 26.41
C TRP A 358 19.37 3.99 27.75
N ARG A 359 19.96 3.54 28.86
CA ARG A 359 19.55 3.98 30.20
C ARG A 359 20.74 4.20 31.14
N PRO A 360 20.88 5.39 31.74
CA PRO A 360 20.09 6.61 31.48
C PRO A 360 20.41 7.22 30.10
N ASP A 361 19.44 7.92 29.51
CA ASP A 361 19.64 8.78 28.33
C ASP A 361 19.11 10.19 28.67
N PRO A 362 19.99 11.21 28.76
CA PRO A 362 19.60 12.57 29.12
C PRO A 362 19.10 13.40 27.93
N THR A 363 19.01 12.83 26.73
CA THR A 363 18.59 13.57 25.53
C THR A 363 17.18 14.17 25.73
N PRO A 364 17.00 15.49 25.55
CA PRO A 364 15.69 16.11 25.70
C PRO A 364 14.66 15.59 24.69
N VAL A 365 13.43 15.40 25.17
CA VAL A 365 12.26 15.00 24.38
C VAL A 365 11.16 16.01 24.64
N THR A 366 10.54 16.52 23.57
CA THR A 366 9.34 17.37 23.66
C THR A 366 8.11 16.49 23.65
N HIS A 367 7.31 16.57 24.72
CA HIS A 367 6.03 15.86 24.80
C HIS A 367 4.94 16.69 24.14
N LEU A 368 4.34 16.14 23.09
CA LEU A 368 3.24 16.73 22.34
C LEU A 368 2.01 15.85 22.43
N GLN A 369 0.86 16.50 22.35
CA GLN A 369 -0.42 15.87 22.07
C GLN A 369 -1.01 16.50 20.81
N VAL A 370 -1.49 15.67 19.89
CA VAL A 370 -2.24 16.10 18.71
C VAL A 370 -3.67 15.58 18.86
N ALA A 371 -4.63 16.49 18.96
CA ALA A 371 -6.06 16.16 19.03
C ALA A 371 -6.74 16.53 17.72
N VAL A 372 -7.25 15.54 16.99
CA VAL A 372 -8.03 15.75 15.77
C VAL A 372 -9.49 15.84 16.17
N THR A 373 -10.11 16.98 15.85
CA THR A 373 -11.45 17.34 16.36
C THR A 373 -12.53 17.25 15.29
N ALA A 374 -12.17 17.38 14.01
CA ALA A 374 -13.09 17.17 12.89
C ALA A 374 -12.35 16.98 11.56
N ILE A 375 -13.07 16.40 10.60
CA ILE A 375 -12.78 16.50 9.18
C ILE A 375 -13.96 17.22 8.51
N GLU A 376 -13.67 18.30 7.80
CA GLU A 376 -14.65 19.07 7.02
C GLU A 376 -14.54 18.66 5.57
N ILE A 377 -15.52 17.92 5.08
CA ILE A 377 -15.61 17.47 3.70
C ILE A 377 -16.27 18.59 2.89
N VAL A 378 -15.50 19.16 1.98
CA VAL A 378 -15.90 20.30 1.14
C VAL A 378 -16.51 19.80 -0.17
N ASN A 379 -16.01 18.67 -0.69
CA ASN A 379 -16.60 17.94 -1.80
C ASN A 379 -16.60 16.45 -1.46
N ALA A 380 -17.76 15.80 -1.49
CA ALA A 380 -17.89 14.38 -1.15
C ALA A 380 -17.42 13.44 -2.26
N LEU A 381 -17.08 13.97 -3.44
CA LEU A 381 -16.62 13.21 -4.60
C LEU A 381 -17.58 12.08 -4.97
N LYS A 382 -18.87 12.42 -5.07
CA LYS A 382 -19.93 11.51 -5.50
C LYS A 382 -20.51 12.01 -6.82
N PRO A 383 -20.54 11.18 -7.88
CA PRO A 383 -21.15 11.59 -9.14
C PRO A 383 -22.65 11.81 -8.95
N VAL A 384 -23.22 12.76 -9.69
CA VAL A 384 -24.65 13.05 -9.68
C VAL A 384 -25.44 11.87 -10.24
N THR A 385 -24.88 11.23 -11.27
CA THR A 385 -25.43 10.02 -11.88
C THR A 385 -24.55 8.83 -11.51
N PRO A 386 -25.05 7.88 -10.71
CA PRO A 386 -24.32 6.64 -10.44
C PRO A 386 -23.98 5.88 -11.72
N ALA A 387 -22.83 5.20 -11.74
CA ALA A 387 -22.40 4.38 -12.87
C ALA A 387 -23.42 3.28 -13.20
N VAL A 388 -24.03 2.70 -12.18
CA VAL A 388 -25.07 1.67 -12.28
C VAL A 388 -26.24 2.05 -11.38
N ALA A 389 -27.47 1.78 -11.82
CA ALA A 389 -28.65 1.96 -10.98
C ALA A 389 -28.62 1.03 -9.77
N LEU A 390 -29.22 1.44 -8.64
CA LEU A 390 -29.24 0.61 -7.43
C LEU A 390 -29.89 -0.75 -7.71
N MET A 391 -29.15 -1.81 -7.44
CA MET A 391 -29.59 -3.20 -7.48
C MET A 391 -29.53 -3.79 -6.09
N GLN A 392 -30.55 -4.56 -5.69
CA GLN A 392 -30.60 -5.23 -4.40
C GLN A 392 -30.88 -6.73 -4.59
N ARG A 393 -29.99 -7.59 -4.09
CA ARG A 393 -30.08 -9.04 -4.28
C ARG A 393 -29.88 -9.80 -2.99
N CYS A 394 -30.63 -10.89 -2.82
CA CYS A 394 -30.38 -11.79 -1.70
C CYS A 394 -29.07 -12.54 -1.89
N SER A 395 -28.30 -12.64 -0.81
CA SER A 395 -26.95 -13.20 -0.84
C SER A 395 -26.90 -14.61 -1.45
N VAL A 396 -27.82 -15.52 -1.16
CA VAL A 396 -27.79 -16.90 -1.67
C VAL A 396 -28.78 -17.09 -2.81
N THR A 397 -30.02 -16.62 -2.63
CA THR A 397 -31.07 -16.63 -3.64
C THR A 397 -30.86 -15.45 -4.58
N THR A 398 -29.79 -15.50 -5.38
CA THR A 398 -29.27 -14.35 -6.15
C THR A 398 -30.26 -13.77 -7.16
N SER A 399 -31.29 -14.51 -7.55
CA SER A 399 -32.37 -14.03 -8.42
C SER A 399 -33.44 -13.21 -7.70
N GLN A 400 -33.51 -13.26 -6.36
CA GLN A 400 -34.50 -12.54 -5.57
C GLN A 400 -34.08 -11.08 -5.37
N ASP A 401 -34.97 -10.17 -5.76
CA ASP A 401 -34.86 -8.75 -5.46
C ASP A 401 -35.32 -8.47 -4.02
N CYS A 402 -34.38 -8.08 -3.17
CA CYS A 402 -34.64 -7.83 -1.77
C CYS A 402 -35.21 -6.45 -1.46
N SER A 403 -35.27 -5.56 -2.44
CA SER A 403 -36.04 -4.31 -2.35
C SER A 403 -37.55 -4.58 -2.38
N MET A 404 -37.96 -5.66 -3.07
CA MET A 404 -39.35 -6.04 -3.26
C MET A 404 -39.85 -7.05 -2.22
N SER A 405 -38.96 -7.92 -1.74
CA SER A 405 -39.31 -8.98 -0.78
C SER A 405 -38.12 -9.33 0.10
N ALA A 406 -38.32 -9.36 1.42
CA ALA A 406 -37.24 -9.68 2.36
C ALA A 406 -36.58 -11.03 2.05
N CYS A 407 -35.26 -11.09 2.23
CA CYS A 407 -34.52 -12.31 1.95
C CYS A 407 -34.93 -13.47 2.87
N PRO A 408 -34.76 -14.72 2.40
CA PRO A 408 -34.94 -15.90 3.24
C PRO A 408 -34.11 -15.83 4.53
N THR A 409 -34.54 -16.55 5.57
CA THR A 409 -33.80 -16.61 6.84
C THR A 409 -32.38 -17.13 6.62
N GLY A 410 -31.40 -16.38 7.10
CA GLY A 410 -29.97 -16.70 6.94
C GLY A 410 -29.31 -15.99 5.75
N GLU A 411 -30.06 -15.22 4.97
CA GLU A 411 -29.54 -14.42 3.87
C GLU A 411 -29.54 -12.92 4.18
N SER A 412 -28.56 -12.22 3.61
CA SER A 412 -28.45 -10.77 3.65
C SER A 412 -28.92 -10.15 2.34
N CYS A 413 -29.43 -8.92 2.39
CA CYS A 413 -29.75 -8.12 1.21
C CYS A 413 -28.51 -7.32 0.80
N LEU A 414 -27.87 -7.71 -0.30
CA LEU A 414 -26.67 -7.09 -0.85
C LEU A 414 -27.04 -6.00 -1.85
N THR A 415 -26.21 -4.97 -1.97
CA THR A 415 -26.46 -3.79 -2.84
C THR A 415 -25.32 -3.58 -3.83
N LEU A 416 -25.64 -3.25 -5.09
CA LEU A 416 -24.67 -2.78 -6.08
C LEU A 416 -25.20 -1.51 -6.75
N GLY A 417 -24.33 -0.56 -7.03
CA GLY A 417 -24.69 0.70 -7.69
C GLY A 417 -25.59 1.60 -6.86
N GLY A 418 -26.19 2.59 -7.51
CA GLY A 418 -26.81 3.74 -6.85
C GLY A 418 -25.76 4.69 -6.26
N PRO A 419 -26.19 5.73 -5.52
CA PRO A 419 -25.26 6.59 -4.81
C PRO A 419 -24.53 5.77 -3.76
N ILE A 420 -23.20 5.60 -3.89
CA ILE A 420 -22.38 4.94 -2.89
C ILE A 420 -21.83 5.99 -1.94
N PRO A 421 -22.38 6.12 -0.72
CA PRO A 421 -21.82 7.02 0.27
C PRO A 421 -20.51 6.45 0.80
N GLY A 422 -19.72 7.32 1.40
CA GLY A 422 -18.65 6.91 2.28
C GLY A 422 -17.27 7.26 1.77
N TRP A 423 -16.38 7.49 2.73
CA TRP A 423 -14.95 7.72 2.55
C TRP A 423 -14.20 6.78 3.49
N THR A 424 -12.99 6.41 3.09
CA THR A 424 -12.01 5.76 3.97
C THR A 424 -10.81 6.69 4.07
N VAL A 425 -10.40 7.04 5.30
CA VAL A 425 -9.26 7.94 5.54
C VAL A 425 -8.43 7.44 6.71
N PHE A 426 -7.12 7.37 6.52
CA PHE A 426 -6.14 7.03 7.54
C PHE A 426 -5.24 8.23 7.80
N LEU A 427 -5.00 8.51 9.08
CA LEU A 427 -4.15 9.61 9.54
C LEU A 427 -2.96 9.06 10.34
N GLU A 428 -1.79 9.52 9.93
CA GLU A 428 -0.49 9.31 10.53
C GLU A 428 -0.06 10.55 11.33
N VAL A 429 0.56 10.30 12.49
CA VAL A 429 1.31 11.30 13.26
C VAL A 429 2.63 10.68 13.71
N ASN A 430 3.75 11.03 13.08
CA ASN A 430 5.08 10.44 13.31
C ASN A 430 5.08 8.89 13.41
N GLY A 431 4.41 8.25 12.45
CA GLY A 431 4.28 6.80 12.29
C GLY A 431 3.21 6.13 13.17
N ASP A 432 2.42 6.88 13.95
CA ASP A 432 1.22 6.35 14.61
C ASP A 432 0.02 6.48 13.66
N TRP A 433 -0.38 5.37 13.03
CA TRP A 433 -1.48 5.32 12.06
C TRP A 433 -2.81 4.95 12.71
N ARG A 434 -3.87 5.67 12.33
CA ARG A 434 -5.24 5.42 12.78
C ARG A 434 -6.25 5.76 11.68
N ALA A 435 -7.32 4.97 11.57
CA ALA A 435 -8.46 5.30 10.71
C ALA A 435 -9.28 6.44 11.34
N LEU A 436 -9.81 7.34 10.49
CA LEU A 436 -10.82 8.31 10.89
C LEU A 436 -12.21 7.65 10.88
N PRO A 437 -12.88 7.51 12.04
CA PRO A 437 -14.20 6.89 12.12
C PRO A 437 -15.32 7.73 11.49
N ASP A 438 -16.47 7.07 11.32
CA ASP A 438 -17.76 7.67 10.97
C ASP A 438 -17.83 8.34 9.59
N LEU A 439 -16.98 7.91 8.66
CA LEU A 439 -16.94 8.43 7.29
C LEU A 439 -17.76 7.63 6.28
N GLY A 440 -18.26 6.44 6.64
CA GLY A 440 -18.99 5.54 5.73
C GLY A 440 -20.34 6.06 5.20
N THR A 441 -20.86 7.18 5.71
CA THR A 441 -22.14 7.76 5.28
C THR A 441 -21.99 9.07 4.50
N VAL A 442 -20.77 9.46 4.15
CA VAL A 442 -20.50 10.73 3.47
C VAL A 442 -21.04 10.71 2.03
N SER A 443 -22.02 11.56 1.74
CA SER A 443 -22.61 11.69 0.40
C SER A 443 -22.73 13.14 -0.08
N ALA A 444 -22.38 14.10 0.76
CA ALA A 444 -22.48 15.53 0.52
C ALA A 444 -21.49 16.28 1.43
N PRO A 445 -21.20 17.57 1.19
CA PRO A 445 -20.35 18.37 2.08
C PRO A 445 -20.86 18.34 3.52
N VAL A 446 -19.97 18.00 4.45
CA VAL A 446 -20.31 17.78 5.86
C VAL A 446 -19.07 17.91 6.74
N THR A 447 -19.24 18.42 7.96
CA THR A 447 -18.21 18.31 9.00
C THR A 447 -18.50 17.11 9.87
N VAL A 448 -17.61 16.12 9.86
CA VAL A 448 -17.69 14.93 10.71
C VAL A 448 -16.83 15.15 11.95
N PRO A 449 -17.41 15.19 13.16
CA PRO A 449 -16.64 15.30 14.40
C PRO A 449 -15.69 14.12 14.59
N GLN A 450 -14.49 14.40 15.09
CA GLN A 450 -13.47 13.41 15.39
C GLN A 450 -13.09 13.52 16.87
N ASN A 451 -12.75 12.39 17.48
CA ASN A 451 -12.26 12.32 18.86
C ASN A 451 -10.99 11.46 18.93
N LEU A 452 -10.01 11.86 18.13
CA LEU A 452 -8.74 11.14 18.01
C LEU A 452 -7.64 11.93 18.70
N THR A 453 -6.85 11.28 19.54
CA THR A 453 -5.74 11.92 20.25
C THR A 453 -4.48 11.09 20.17
N TYR A 454 -3.40 11.72 19.73
CA TYR A 454 -2.05 11.18 19.67
C TYR A 454 -1.21 11.75 20.82
N ASP A 455 -0.38 10.92 21.44
CA ASP A 455 0.56 11.28 22.50
C ASP A 455 1.95 10.84 22.03
N LEU A 456 2.87 11.78 21.83
CA LEU A 456 4.18 11.49 21.27
C LEU A 456 5.29 12.34 21.86
N GLY A 457 6.49 11.76 21.87
CA GLY A 457 7.72 12.45 22.22
C GLY A 457 8.55 12.72 20.98
N VAL A 458 8.78 13.98 20.65
CA VAL A 458 9.61 14.42 19.50
C VAL A 458 10.99 14.84 19.99
N LEU A 459 12.05 14.35 19.34
CA LEU A 459 13.42 14.70 19.73
C LEU A 459 13.78 16.10 19.24
N THR A 460 14.72 16.74 19.94
CA THR A 460 15.24 18.04 19.50
C THR A 460 15.91 17.93 18.13
N GLY A 461 15.44 18.72 17.16
CA GLY A 461 15.96 18.75 15.79
C GLY A 461 15.14 17.92 14.81
N ASP A 462 14.21 17.10 15.30
CA ASP A 462 13.25 16.39 14.46
C ASP A 462 12.05 17.29 14.14
N THR A 463 11.09 16.72 13.41
CA THR A 463 9.85 17.39 12.95
C THR A 463 8.64 16.63 13.49
N LEU A 464 7.57 17.38 13.83
CA LEU A 464 6.23 16.80 13.97
C LEU A 464 5.64 16.69 12.57
N HIS A 465 5.41 15.47 12.11
CA HIS A 465 4.88 15.14 10.80
C HIS A 465 3.47 14.58 10.96
N LEU A 466 2.54 15.08 10.14
CA LEU A 466 1.19 14.53 10.02
C LEU A 466 0.92 14.28 8.54
N HIS A 467 0.47 13.08 8.21
CA HIS A 467 0.07 12.71 6.86
C HIS A 467 -1.27 11.97 6.85
N ALA A 468 -2.09 12.20 5.83
CA ALA A 468 -3.31 11.44 5.63
C ALA A 468 -3.43 10.95 4.19
N THR A 469 -3.95 9.74 4.07
CA THR A 469 -4.25 9.04 2.82
C THR A 469 -5.66 8.46 2.91
N GLY A 470 -6.33 8.31 1.77
CA GLY A 470 -7.72 7.89 1.73
C GLY A 470 -8.31 8.02 0.33
N HIS A 471 -9.53 7.55 0.17
CA HIS A 471 -10.31 7.76 -1.05
C HIS A 471 -11.81 7.95 -0.73
N SER A 472 -12.55 8.47 -1.70
CA SER A 472 -14.01 8.41 -1.71
C SER A 472 -14.45 7.09 -2.36
N LEU A 473 -15.34 6.36 -1.68
CA LEU A 473 -15.84 5.07 -2.16
C LEU A 473 -16.64 5.22 -3.47
N ASP A 474 -16.50 4.28 -4.38
CA ASP A 474 -17.16 4.19 -5.68
C ASP A 474 -18.08 2.94 -5.77
N CYS A 475 -18.41 2.47 -6.97
CA CYS A 475 -19.28 1.30 -7.11
C CYS A 475 -18.65 -0.02 -6.59
N ARG A 476 -17.34 -0.15 -6.62
CA ARG A 476 -16.57 -1.35 -6.28
C ARG A 476 -16.68 -1.69 -4.79
N GLU A 477 -16.57 -0.69 -3.92
CA GLU A 477 -16.74 -0.84 -2.47
C GLU A 477 -18.21 -0.99 -2.06
N GLY A 478 -19.13 -0.89 -3.03
CA GLY A 478 -20.55 -1.19 -2.84
C GLY A 478 -20.78 -2.59 -2.29
N GLN A 479 -20.26 -3.63 -2.96
CA GLN A 479 -20.25 -5.05 -2.55
C GLN A 479 -19.40 -5.94 -3.50
N LEU A 480 -18.39 -5.43 -4.22
CA LEU A 480 -17.62 -6.27 -5.16
C LEU A 480 -16.40 -6.94 -4.51
N TYR A 481 -15.74 -6.28 -3.55
CA TYR A 481 -14.60 -6.87 -2.84
C TYR A 481 -14.95 -8.18 -2.13
N GLY A 482 -14.04 -9.15 -2.18
CA GLY A 482 -14.21 -10.48 -1.60
C GLY A 482 -15.20 -11.38 -2.35
N LEU A 483 -15.51 -11.07 -3.62
CA LEU A 483 -16.36 -11.89 -4.49
C LEU A 483 -15.60 -12.24 -5.78
N SER A 484 -15.47 -13.52 -6.10
CA SER A 484 -14.94 -13.92 -7.42
C SER A 484 -15.84 -13.43 -8.56
N PHE A 485 -15.30 -13.34 -9.78
CA PHE A 485 -16.07 -12.95 -10.96
C PHE A 485 -17.34 -13.79 -11.15
N GLN A 486 -17.25 -15.11 -11.02
CA GLN A 486 -18.40 -16.00 -11.11
C GLN A 486 -19.51 -15.58 -10.15
N ARG A 487 -19.13 -15.24 -8.91
CA ARG A 487 -20.06 -14.83 -7.87
C ARG A 487 -20.69 -13.48 -8.19
N ALA A 488 -19.90 -12.48 -8.55
CA ALA A 488 -20.39 -11.16 -8.94
C ALA A 488 -21.36 -11.25 -10.14
N LEU A 489 -21.03 -12.05 -11.15
CA LEU A 489 -21.90 -12.32 -12.30
C LEU A 489 -23.22 -12.98 -11.89
N SER A 490 -23.18 -13.93 -10.93
CA SER A 490 -24.39 -14.62 -10.45
C SER A 490 -25.36 -13.70 -9.70
N LEU A 491 -24.82 -12.66 -9.04
CA LEU A 491 -25.58 -11.69 -8.26
C LEU A 491 -26.12 -10.57 -9.17
N TYR A 492 -25.24 -9.96 -9.96
CA TYR A 492 -25.51 -8.68 -10.60
C TYR A 492 -25.59 -8.76 -12.13
N GLY A 493 -25.17 -9.88 -12.72
CA GLY A 493 -25.06 -10.05 -14.16
C GLY A 493 -23.83 -9.35 -14.75
N PHE A 494 -23.56 -9.62 -16.03
CA PHE A 494 -22.36 -9.16 -16.70
C PHE A 494 -22.26 -7.63 -16.82
N PHE A 495 -23.27 -6.98 -17.41
CA PHE A 495 -23.19 -5.54 -17.70
C PHE A 495 -23.11 -4.68 -16.43
N PRO A 496 -23.97 -4.87 -15.41
CA PRO A 496 -23.87 -4.07 -14.18
C PRO A 496 -22.56 -4.28 -13.43
N GLY A 497 -22.09 -5.53 -13.32
CA GLY A 497 -20.81 -5.84 -12.69
C GLY A 497 -19.65 -5.18 -13.44
N ALA A 498 -19.57 -5.37 -14.77
CA ALA A 498 -18.49 -4.83 -15.58
C ALA A 498 -18.47 -3.29 -15.62
N THR A 499 -19.64 -2.63 -15.62
CA THR A 499 -19.70 -1.17 -15.53
C THR A 499 -19.21 -0.65 -14.18
N CYS A 500 -19.49 -1.37 -13.08
CA CYS A 500 -18.95 -1.02 -11.76
C CYS A 500 -17.46 -1.33 -11.61
N LEU A 501 -16.95 -2.39 -12.24
CA LEU A 501 -15.51 -2.67 -12.25
C LEU A 501 -14.71 -1.61 -13.01
N ASN A 502 -15.33 -0.93 -13.97
CA ASN A 502 -14.71 0.18 -14.71
C ASN A 502 -14.89 1.55 -14.01
N THR A 503 -15.33 1.57 -12.74
CA THR A 503 -15.23 2.77 -11.91
C THR A 503 -13.92 2.76 -11.14
N GLU A 504 -13.48 3.94 -10.72
CA GLU A 504 -12.30 4.11 -9.88
C GLU A 504 -12.69 4.89 -8.63
N SER A 505 -12.07 4.55 -7.51
CA SER A 505 -12.20 5.34 -6.28
C SER A 505 -11.57 6.72 -6.52
N HIS A 506 -12.02 7.74 -5.79
CA HIS A 506 -11.62 9.11 -6.11
C HIS A 506 -10.61 9.64 -5.10
N ASN A 507 -9.49 10.17 -5.61
CA ASN A 507 -8.44 10.81 -4.83
C ASN A 507 -9.00 12.03 -4.08
N ILE A 508 -8.87 12.03 -2.76
CA ILE A 508 -9.42 13.06 -1.86
C ILE A 508 -8.47 14.24 -1.62
N GLY A 509 -7.30 14.21 -2.26
CA GLY A 509 -6.20 15.15 -2.11
C GLY A 509 -5.25 14.75 -0.99
N THR A 510 -4.02 15.24 -1.09
CA THR A 510 -2.95 14.97 -0.13
C THR A 510 -3.05 15.91 1.07
N PHE A 511 -2.93 15.34 2.27
CA PHE A 511 -2.62 16.09 3.48
C PHE A 511 -1.25 15.64 3.98
N ASP A 512 -0.30 16.56 4.02
CA ASP A 512 1.07 16.32 4.48
C ASP A 512 1.60 17.61 5.10
N VAL A 513 1.94 17.56 6.39
CA VAL A 513 2.31 18.73 7.19
C VAL A 513 3.55 18.43 8.02
N ASP A 514 4.59 19.25 7.83
CA ASP A 514 5.81 19.23 8.62
C ASP A 514 5.93 20.47 9.50
N LEU A 515 6.03 20.26 10.81
CA LEU A 515 6.16 21.32 11.81
C LEU A 515 7.48 21.18 12.58
N ALA A 516 8.45 22.03 12.24
CA ALA A 516 9.76 22.02 12.85
C ALA A 516 9.75 22.49 14.32
N GLY A 517 10.73 22.00 15.08
CA GLY A 517 10.95 22.41 16.47
C GLY A 517 11.44 23.87 16.62
N PRO A 518 11.51 24.38 17.87
CA PRO A 518 11.26 23.68 19.14
C PRO A 518 9.79 23.72 19.60
N ASP A 519 8.92 24.38 18.81
CA ASP A 519 7.52 24.59 19.14
C ASP A 519 6.58 23.63 18.41
N TYR A 520 6.98 23.10 17.24
CA TYR A 520 6.21 22.09 16.49
C TYR A 520 4.76 22.55 16.22
N GLY A 521 4.57 23.85 16.01
CA GLY A 521 3.25 24.46 15.80
C GLY A 521 2.43 24.71 17.08
N SER A 522 2.90 24.40 18.28
CA SER A 522 2.06 24.54 19.49
C SER A 522 1.84 25.99 19.98
N GLY A 523 2.49 26.99 19.40
CA GLY A 523 2.42 28.39 19.89
C GLY A 523 3.02 28.57 21.29
N GLY A 524 3.92 27.67 21.70
CA GLY A 524 4.54 27.56 23.02
C GLY A 524 3.72 26.77 24.05
N THR A 525 2.43 26.55 23.81
CA THR A 525 1.53 25.83 24.73
C THR A 525 0.47 25.02 24.01
N SER A 526 -0.45 25.67 23.29
CA SER A 526 -1.45 25.01 22.46
C SER A 526 -1.87 25.90 21.30
N ALA A 527 -2.06 25.32 20.11
CA ALA A 527 -2.61 26.01 18.94
C ALA A 527 -3.53 25.07 18.13
N SER A 528 -4.55 25.65 17.51
CA SER A 528 -5.50 24.93 16.65
C SER A 528 -5.33 25.32 15.19
N PHE A 529 -5.55 24.36 14.31
CA PHE A 529 -5.32 24.44 12.88
C PHE A 529 -6.53 23.92 12.12
N VAL A 530 -6.74 24.52 10.94
CA VAL A 530 -7.61 24.00 9.90
C VAL A 530 -6.81 23.99 8.62
N THR A 531 -6.45 22.81 8.15
CA THR A 531 -5.56 22.65 6.99
C THR A 531 -6.32 21.93 5.88
N PRO A 532 -6.48 22.54 4.70
CA PRO A 532 -7.08 21.88 3.54
C PRO A 532 -6.14 20.80 2.97
N SER A 533 -6.70 19.75 2.38
CA SER A 533 -5.95 18.89 1.47
C SER A 533 -5.57 19.66 0.20
N VAL A 534 -4.55 19.17 -0.51
CA VAL A 534 -4.03 19.76 -1.75
C VAL A 534 -4.16 18.74 -2.88
N GLY A 535 -4.55 19.19 -4.08
CA GLY A 535 -4.79 18.29 -5.20
C GLY A 535 -6.01 17.39 -4.99
N GLY A 536 -6.03 16.24 -5.65
CA GLY A 536 -7.17 15.33 -5.68
C GLY A 536 -8.25 15.70 -6.70
N ASN A 537 -9.25 14.83 -6.83
CA ASN A 537 -10.36 15.00 -7.74
C ASN A 537 -11.38 16.03 -7.23
N GLY A 538 -12.32 16.36 -8.11
CA GLY A 538 -13.48 17.17 -7.80
C GLY A 538 -13.27 18.68 -7.83
N GLY A 539 -14.38 19.39 -7.92
CA GLY A 539 -14.39 20.84 -8.05
C GLY A 539 -15.80 21.40 -8.15
N HIS A 540 -15.96 22.42 -8.99
CA HIS A 540 -17.24 23.07 -9.24
C HIS A 540 -17.49 23.30 -10.74
N CYS A 541 -18.75 23.47 -11.12
CA CYS A 541 -19.10 23.72 -12.51
C CYS A 541 -18.69 25.13 -12.96
N SER A 542 -18.21 25.24 -14.20
CA SER A 542 -17.51 26.43 -14.72
C SER A 542 -18.31 27.73 -14.70
N ALA A 543 -19.65 27.68 -14.75
CA ALA A 543 -20.52 28.85 -14.61
C ALA A 543 -21.37 28.78 -13.34
N THR A 544 -21.85 27.60 -12.98
CA THR A 544 -22.64 27.33 -11.76
C THR A 544 -21.70 26.94 -10.62
N THR A 545 -20.88 27.88 -10.16
CA THR A 545 -19.79 27.63 -9.20
C THR A 545 -20.24 27.14 -7.81
N SER A 546 -21.54 27.21 -7.50
CA SER A 546 -22.13 26.61 -6.30
C SER A 546 -22.43 25.10 -6.43
N GLN A 547 -22.44 24.57 -7.66
CA GLN A 547 -22.64 23.16 -7.94
C GLN A 547 -21.30 22.46 -7.95
N LEU A 548 -21.14 21.51 -7.03
CA LEU A 548 -19.98 20.64 -6.98
C LEU A 548 -20.06 19.61 -8.10
N CYS A 549 -18.90 19.22 -8.59
CA CYS A 549 -18.76 18.20 -9.62
C CYS A 549 -17.57 17.30 -9.31
N LEU A 550 -17.63 16.09 -9.85
CA LEU A 550 -16.51 15.18 -9.96
C LEU A 550 -16.08 15.05 -11.43
N VAL A 551 -17.05 14.98 -12.34
CA VAL A 551 -16.87 14.90 -13.79
C VAL A 551 -17.72 15.95 -14.52
N ASP A 552 -17.43 16.21 -15.79
CA ASP A 552 -18.21 17.14 -16.63
C ASP A 552 -19.70 16.77 -16.69
N ALA A 553 -20.02 15.49 -16.66
CA ALA A 553 -21.40 14.99 -16.68
C ALA A 553 -22.21 15.39 -15.42
N ASP A 554 -21.55 15.81 -14.35
CA ASP A 554 -22.22 16.34 -13.16
C ASP A 554 -22.67 17.79 -13.33
N CYS A 555 -22.21 18.47 -14.39
CA CYS A 555 -22.49 19.87 -14.63
C CYS A 555 -23.66 20.11 -15.59
N PRO A 556 -24.32 21.29 -15.51
CA PRO A 556 -25.34 21.67 -16.48
C PRO A 556 -24.81 21.63 -17.92
N SER A 557 -25.70 21.35 -18.88
CA SER A 557 -25.34 21.29 -20.30
C SER A 557 -24.61 22.55 -20.77
N GLY A 558 -23.39 22.37 -21.30
CA GLY A 558 -22.54 23.47 -21.78
C GLY A 558 -21.53 23.99 -20.74
N GLU A 559 -21.53 23.43 -19.53
CA GLU A 559 -20.50 23.65 -18.51
C GLU A 559 -19.55 22.45 -18.43
N SER A 560 -18.40 22.65 -17.80
CA SER A 560 -17.41 21.62 -17.51
C SER A 560 -17.05 21.68 -16.03
N CYS A 561 -16.56 20.57 -15.50
CA CYS A 561 -16.06 20.50 -14.14
C CYS A 561 -14.70 21.19 -14.05
N VAL A 562 -14.62 22.23 -13.23
CA VAL A 562 -13.36 22.92 -12.94
C VAL A 562 -12.78 22.31 -11.67
N GLY A 563 -11.81 21.42 -11.85
CA GLY A 563 -11.10 20.79 -10.75
C GLY A 563 -10.42 21.83 -9.86
N THR A 564 -10.78 21.85 -8.58
CA THR A 564 -10.12 22.71 -7.58
C THR A 564 -9.19 21.92 -6.67
N GLY A 565 -9.37 20.59 -6.60
CA GLY A 565 -8.79 19.78 -5.55
C GLY A 565 -9.26 20.22 -4.16
N GLY A 566 -8.59 19.70 -3.13
CA GLY A 566 -8.82 20.08 -1.75
C GLY A 566 -10.20 19.63 -1.23
N ALA A 567 -10.52 18.36 -1.42
CA ALA A 567 -11.84 17.83 -1.12
C ALA A 567 -12.22 17.86 0.38
N TYR A 568 -11.25 18.05 1.28
CA TYR A 568 -11.50 18.18 2.71
C TYR A 568 -10.54 19.15 3.43
N LYS A 569 -10.85 19.45 4.69
CA LYS A 569 -9.97 20.13 5.64
C LYS A 569 -9.91 19.35 6.95
N LEU A 570 -8.71 19.19 7.50
CA LEU A 570 -8.52 18.57 8.81
C LEU A 570 -8.45 19.63 9.90
N HIS A 571 -9.23 19.44 10.96
CA HIS A 571 -9.27 20.29 12.16
C HIS A 571 -8.51 19.59 13.28
N TYR A 572 -7.45 20.21 13.80
CA TYR A 572 -6.63 19.60 14.85
C TYR A 572 -6.01 20.65 15.79
N THR A 573 -5.66 20.22 17.00
CA THR A 573 -5.00 21.03 18.02
C THR A 573 -3.70 20.34 18.42
N ILE A 574 -2.62 21.11 18.45
CA ILE A 574 -1.32 20.66 18.95
C ILE A 574 -1.07 21.30 20.30
N THR A 575 -0.82 20.49 21.32
CA THR A 575 -0.56 20.93 22.69
C THR A 575 0.77 20.40 23.17
N LYS A 576 1.61 21.29 23.71
CA LYS A 576 2.86 20.93 24.40
C LYS A 576 2.55 20.60 25.85
N LEU A 577 2.89 19.39 26.26
CA LEU A 577 2.62 18.88 27.60
C LEU A 577 3.89 18.76 28.44
N PRO A 578 3.79 18.77 29.78
CA PRO A 578 4.91 18.39 30.63
C PRO A 578 5.31 16.92 30.40
N LEU A 579 6.60 16.65 30.32
CA LEU A 579 7.11 15.27 30.31
C LEU A 579 6.89 14.67 31.71
N ARG A 580 6.19 13.53 31.78
CA ARG A 580 5.83 12.86 33.05
C ARG A 580 6.77 11.72 33.41
#